data_AF-K2E1E2-F1
#
_entry.id   AF-K2E1E2-F1
#
_cell.length_a   1.000
_cell.length_b   1.000
_cell.length_c   1.000
_cell.angle_alpha   90.00
_cell.angle_beta   90.00
_cell.angle_gamma   90.00
#
_symmetry.space_group_name_H-M   'P 1'
#
loop_
_entity.id
_entity.type
_entity.pdbx_description
1 polymer ?
#
loop_
_entity_poly.entity_id
_entity_poly.type
_entity_poly.pdbx_seq_one_letter_code
_entity_poly.pdbx_strand_id
1 'polypeptide(L)'
;MPEKWFQKLFYKETVLAIKSSLDFFSYESFKSDLVLLLPQESKKSRIRIANNILHRFFPDKKIYDFLPQVWEVYQDEELLREIIRYDLLKQEPVLTDFVINHILTRPAGERLPSQIFNEYIKETYGKKTENLSWWLQGALRDLGYISKADLHWQINELRIPETAFLVLLHRIFAPYPTRIDINTILEDNFWKILGIRNSSTITNLLYKAHLLNLLEYKEDIVETQYPLESIFLSIKNNFNAI
;
A
#
# COMPACT_ATOMS: atom_id res chain seq x y z
N MET A 1 4.64 5.68 -26.64
CA MET A 1 5.91 5.80 -25.89
C MET A 1 6.28 4.42 -25.38
N PRO A 2 7.56 3.99 -25.31
CA PRO A 2 7.85 2.71 -24.69
C PRO A 2 7.55 2.85 -23.20
N GLU A 3 6.48 2.20 -22.73
CA GLU A 3 6.12 2.19 -21.31
C GLU A 3 7.31 1.67 -20.50
N LYS A 4 7.77 2.48 -19.54
CA LYS A 4 8.79 2.08 -18.58
C LYS A 4 8.28 0.83 -17.86
N TRP A 5 9.08 -0.23 -17.82
CA TRP A 5 8.73 -1.43 -17.07
C TRP A 5 8.65 -1.11 -15.58
N PHE A 6 7.62 -1.63 -14.91
CA PHE A 6 7.57 -1.62 -13.46
C PHE A 6 8.74 -2.44 -12.91
N GLN A 7 9.26 -2.04 -11.75
CA GLN A 7 10.39 -2.72 -11.11
C GLN A 7 9.89 -3.64 -10.00
N LYS A 8 10.64 -4.70 -9.71
CA LYS A 8 10.35 -5.59 -8.57
C LYS A 8 10.21 -4.81 -7.26
N LEU A 9 9.28 -5.21 -6.39
CA LEU A 9 8.98 -4.53 -5.12
C LEU A 9 10.11 -4.66 -4.08
N PHE A 10 10.78 -5.82 -3.99
CA PHE A 10 11.73 -6.13 -2.91
C PHE A 10 11.11 -5.93 -1.51
N TYR A 11 9.93 -6.53 -1.29
CA TYR A 11 9.09 -6.23 -0.12
C TYR A 11 9.80 -6.35 1.22
N LYS A 12 10.54 -7.44 1.46
CA LYS A 12 11.27 -7.66 2.72
C LYS A 12 12.31 -6.57 2.95
N GLU A 13 13.03 -6.21 1.90
CA GLU A 13 14.03 -5.15 1.91
C GLU A 13 13.39 -3.76 2.09
N THR A 14 12.23 -3.51 1.48
CA THR A 14 11.44 -2.29 1.68
C THR A 14 10.98 -2.15 3.13
N VAL A 15 10.42 -3.22 3.72
CA VAL A 15 10.02 -3.23 5.14
C VAL A 15 11.23 -2.97 6.03
N LEU A 16 12.37 -3.65 5.78
CA LEU A 16 13.61 -3.40 6.52
C LEU A 16 14.05 -1.93 6.42
N ALA A 17 14.02 -1.36 5.22
CA ALA A 17 14.41 0.03 4.99
C ALA A 17 13.51 1.02 5.77
N ILE A 18 12.19 0.80 5.75
CA ILE A 18 11.22 1.65 6.47
C ILE A 18 11.45 1.57 7.99
N LYS A 19 11.63 0.37 8.52
CA LYS A 19 11.84 0.19 9.97
C LYS A 19 13.17 0.79 10.42
N SER A 20 14.24 0.47 9.70
CA SER A 20 15.58 0.93 10.03
C SER A 20 15.79 2.43 9.82
N SER A 21 14.99 3.10 8.98
CA SER A 21 15.15 4.55 8.79
C SER A 21 14.92 5.36 10.06
N LEU A 22 14.18 4.81 11.04
CA LEU A 22 13.97 5.41 12.36
C LEU A 22 15.24 5.41 13.23
N ASP A 23 16.22 4.54 12.93
CA ASP A 23 17.47 4.42 13.69
C ASP A 23 18.52 5.47 13.26
N PHE A 24 18.19 6.33 12.29
CA PHE A 24 19.10 7.32 11.72
C PHE A 24 18.67 8.75 12.03
N PHE A 25 19.64 9.66 12.09
CA PHE A 25 19.39 11.10 12.24
C PHE A 25 19.35 11.84 10.88
N SER A 26 19.83 11.22 9.80
CA SER A 26 19.88 11.87 8.48
C SER A 26 19.67 10.86 7.34
N TYR A 27 19.12 11.36 6.23
CA TYR A 27 18.92 10.58 5.02
C TYR A 27 20.22 10.07 4.39
N GLU A 28 21.30 10.87 4.40
CA GLU A 28 22.56 10.43 3.81
C GLU A 28 23.22 9.32 4.64
N SER A 29 23.12 9.37 5.98
CA SER A 29 23.55 8.27 6.86
C SER A 29 22.76 7.00 6.58
N PHE A 30 21.42 7.11 6.55
CA PHE A 30 20.53 5.99 6.24
C PHE A 30 20.83 5.37 4.87
N LYS A 31 20.97 6.20 3.83
CA LYS A 31 21.26 5.75 2.46
C LYS A 31 22.59 5.00 2.35
N SER A 32 23.63 5.49 3.04
CA SER A 32 24.93 4.81 3.09
C SER A 32 24.80 3.42 3.71
N ASP A 33 24.12 3.34 4.85
CA ASP A 33 24.05 2.13 5.65
C ASP A 33 23.02 1.12 5.14
N LEU A 34 21.97 1.57 4.45
CA LEU A 34 20.98 0.70 3.82
C LEU A 34 21.67 -0.32 2.90
N VAL A 35 22.69 0.10 2.15
CA VAL A 35 23.45 -0.81 1.27
C VAL A 35 24.17 -1.92 2.05
N LEU A 36 24.50 -1.71 3.33
CA LEU A 36 25.12 -2.70 4.20
C LEU A 36 24.08 -3.60 4.91
N LEU A 37 22.89 -3.06 5.19
CA LEU A 37 21.79 -3.78 5.84
C LEU A 37 21.11 -4.82 4.94
N LEU A 38 21.16 -4.62 3.62
CA LEU A 38 20.49 -5.51 2.67
C LEU A 38 21.14 -6.92 2.61
N PRO A 39 20.36 -8.00 2.55
CA PRO A 39 20.86 -9.37 2.71
C PRO A 39 21.56 -9.94 1.47
N GLN A 40 21.53 -9.24 0.33
CA GLN A 40 22.12 -9.76 -0.90
C GLN A 40 23.65 -9.82 -0.82
N GLU A 41 24.27 -10.91 -1.25
CA GLU A 41 25.73 -11.10 -1.20
C GLU A 41 26.50 -10.05 -2.04
N SER A 42 26.00 -9.74 -3.23
CA SER A 42 26.66 -8.80 -4.15
C SER A 42 26.40 -7.34 -3.78
N LYS A 43 27.47 -6.56 -3.58
CA LYS A 43 27.41 -5.10 -3.42
C LYS A 43 26.65 -4.41 -4.54
N LYS A 44 26.82 -4.86 -5.79
CA LYS A 44 26.11 -4.30 -6.95
C LYS A 44 24.60 -4.51 -6.84
N SER A 45 24.17 -5.69 -6.38
CA SER A 45 22.76 -5.98 -6.13
C SER A 45 22.21 -5.14 -5.00
N ARG A 46 22.93 -5.01 -3.87
CA ARG A 46 22.52 -4.17 -2.74
C ARG A 46 22.35 -2.71 -3.16
N ILE A 47 23.29 -2.13 -3.89
CA ILE A 47 23.19 -0.75 -4.41
C ILE A 47 21.94 -0.59 -5.30
N ARG A 48 21.71 -1.52 -6.23
CA ARG A 48 20.54 -1.45 -7.12
C ARG A 48 19.21 -1.51 -6.34
N ILE A 49 19.12 -2.38 -5.34
CA ILE A 49 17.92 -2.55 -4.52
C ILE A 49 17.71 -1.34 -3.63
N ALA A 50 18.76 -0.86 -2.94
CA ALA A 50 18.69 0.35 -2.13
C ALA A 50 18.21 1.55 -2.95
N ASN A 51 18.78 1.77 -4.14
CA ASN A 51 18.35 2.87 -5.02
C ASN A 51 16.88 2.73 -5.46
N ASN A 52 16.39 1.52 -5.72
CA ASN A 52 14.99 1.28 -6.04
C ASN A 52 14.07 1.64 -4.86
N ILE A 53 14.42 1.20 -3.66
CA ILE A 53 13.66 1.47 -2.43
C ILE A 53 13.64 2.97 -2.13
N LEU A 54 14.82 3.61 -2.11
CA LEU A 54 14.96 5.04 -1.82
C LEU A 54 14.15 5.91 -2.79
N HIS A 55 14.19 5.58 -4.09
CA HIS A 55 13.45 6.33 -5.09
C HIS A 55 11.93 6.24 -4.91
N ARG A 56 11.40 5.09 -4.50
CA ARG A 56 9.96 4.83 -4.39
C ARG A 56 9.35 5.24 -3.06
N PHE A 57 10.07 5.01 -1.97
CA PHE A 57 9.53 5.14 -0.61
C PHE A 57 10.18 6.26 0.19
N PHE A 58 11.24 6.89 -0.33
CA PHE A 58 11.90 8.06 0.26
C PHE A 58 12.18 9.15 -0.80
N PRO A 59 11.20 9.51 -1.67
CA PRO A 59 11.45 10.40 -2.82
C PRO A 59 11.94 11.80 -2.41
N ASP A 60 11.45 12.30 -1.27
CA ASP A 60 11.79 13.62 -0.74
C ASP A 60 13.07 13.62 0.11
N LYS A 61 13.78 12.48 0.18
CA LYS A 61 15.01 12.32 0.96
C LYS A 61 14.83 12.64 2.46
N LYS A 62 13.65 12.31 3.00
CA LYS A 62 13.32 12.41 4.43
C LYS A 62 13.20 11.00 5.01
N ILE A 63 13.76 10.77 6.19
CA ILE A 63 13.75 9.46 6.86
C ILE A 63 12.58 9.29 7.84
N TYR A 64 11.94 10.39 8.21
CA TYR A 64 10.76 10.43 9.06
C TYR A 64 9.60 11.03 8.27
N ASP A 65 8.98 10.18 7.47
CA ASP A 65 7.81 10.49 6.64
C ASP A 65 6.67 9.52 7.01
N PHE A 66 5.60 9.48 6.23
CA PHE A 66 4.39 8.74 6.53
C PHE A 66 4.60 7.25 6.89
N LEU A 67 5.33 6.49 6.08
CA LEU A 67 5.56 5.05 6.30
C LEU A 67 6.33 4.77 7.61
N PRO A 68 7.49 5.42 7.87
CA PRO A 68 8.17 5.33 9.16
C PRO A 68 7.30 5.75 10.35
N GLN A 69 6.48 6.80 10.23
CA GLN A 69 5.57 7.24 11.30
C GLN A 69 4.49 6.20 11.61
N VAL A 70 3.87 5.61 10.57
CA VAL A 70 2.90 4.52 10.75
C VAL A 70 3.56 3.34 11.47
N TRP A 71 4.77 2.96 11.06
CA TRP A 71 5.50 1.89 11.75
C TRP A 71 5.78 2.23 13.21
N GLU A 72 6.33 3.42 13.49
CA GLU A 72 6.66 3.87 14.84
C GLU A 72 5.44 3.81 15.77
N VAL A 73 4.31 4.36 15.34
CA VAL A 73 3.10 4.44 16.17
C VAL A 73 2.45 3.07 16.36
N TYR A 74 2.24 2.30 15.30
CA TYR A 74 1.40 1.11 15.38
C TYR A 74 2.17 -0.19 15.62
N GLN A 75 3.44 -0.27 15.19
CA GLN A 75 4.27 -1.48 15.24
C GLN A 75 3.57 -2.73 14.65
N ASP A 76 2.71 -2.51 13.66
CA ASP A 76 1.88 -3.52 13.02
C ASP A 76 2.34 -3.73 11.57
N GLU A 77 2.86 -4.92 11.28
CA GLU A 77 3.34 -5.27 9.94
C GLU A 77 2.21 -5.43 8.92
N GLU A 78 1.00 -5.78 9.36
CA GLU A 78 -0.15 -5.92 8.48
C GLU A 78 -0.63 -4.54 8.02
N LEU A 79 -0.75 -3.60 8.96
CA LEU A 79 -1.01 -2.19 8.63
C LEU A 79 0.10 -1.61 7.74
N LEU A 80 1.37 -1.87 8.08
CA LEU A 80 2.48 -1.40 7.25
C LEU A 80 2.39 -1.95 5.82
N ARG A 81 2.00 -3.21 5.66
CA ARG A 81 1.75 -3.82 4.34
C ARG A 81 0.64 -3.11 3.58
N GLU A 82 -0.45 -2.75 4.23
CA GLU A 82 -1.58 -2.02 3.63
C GLU A 82 -1.16 -0.62 3.15
N ILE A 83 -0.31 0.07 3.92
CA ILE A 83 0.21 1.38 3.51
C ILE A 83 1.23 1.24 2.37
N ILE A 84 2.14 0.26 2.41
CA ILE A 84 3.07 -0.05 1.31
C ILE A 84 2.28 -0.41 0.04
N ARG A 85 1.20 -1.18 0.18
CA ARG A 85 0.30 -1.54 -0.91
C ARG A 85 -0.24 -0.28 -1.59
N TYR A 86 -0.75 0.68 -0.80
CA TYR A 86 -1.19 1.95 -1.34
C TYR A 86 -0.08 2.74 -2.04
N ASP A 87 1.04 2.97 -1.35
CA ASP A 87 2.12 3.80 -1.89
C ASP A 87 2.77 3.21 -3.15
N LEU A 88 2.87 1.88 -3.25
CA LEU A 88 3.37 1.21 -4.45
C LEU A 88 2.37 1.34 -5.61
N LEU A 89 1.12 0.95 -5.39
CA LEU A 89 0.11 0.89 -6.45
C LEU A 89 -0.19 2.29 -7.01
N LYS A 90 -0.22 3.32 -6.15
CA LYS A 90 -0.32 4.72 -6.60
C LYS A 90 0.76 5.11 -7.62
N GLN A 91 1.96 4.56 -7.50
CA GLN A 91 3.11 4.88 -8.36
C GLN A 91 3.28 3.93 -9.55
N GLU A 92 2.62 2.77 -9.57
CA GLU A 92 2.81 1.71 -10.55
C GLU A 92 1.48 1.36 -11.27
N PRO A 93 1.11 2.13 -12.32
CA PRO A 93 -0.19 1.98 -12.98
C PRO A 93 -0.48 0.57 -13.51
N VAL A 94 0.54 -0.14 -13.99
CA VAL A 94 0.41 -1.51 -14.50
C VAL A 94 0.06 -2.50 -13.38
N LEU A 95 0.60 -2.31 -12.17
CA LEU A 95 0.19 -3.13 -11.03
C LEU A 95 -1.23 -2.79 -10.58
N THR A 96 -1.58 -1.51 -10.57
CA THR A 96 -2.90 -1.01 -10.17
C THR A 96 -4.00 -1.48 -11.10
N ASP A 97 -3.78 -1.38 -12.40
CA ASP A 97 -4.69 -1.85 -13.43
C ASP A 97 -4.95 -3.35 -13.28
N PHE A 98 -3.88 -4.16 -13.09
CA PHE A 98 -4.04 -5.59 -12.84
C PHE A 98 -4.89 -5.87 -11.59
N VAL A 99 -4.62 -5.17 -10.49
CA VAL A 99 -5.39 -5.33 -9.24
C VAL A 99 -6.85 -4.97 -9.46
N ILE A 100 -7.14 -3.79 -9.99
CA ILE A 100 -8.51 -3.30 -10.13
C ILE A 100 -9.30 -4.17 -11.10
N ASN A 101 -8.73 -4.50 -12.27
CA ASN A 101 -9.46 -5.12 -13.36
C ASN A 101 -9.41 -6.65 -13.37
N HIS A 102 -8.38 -7.26 -12.76
CA HIS A 102 -8.21 -8.72 -12.76
C HIS A 102 -8.32 -9.38 -11.38
N ILE A 103 -8.10 -8.64 -10.28
CA ILE A 103 -8.22 -9.20 -8.93
C ILE A 103 -9.54 -8.77 -8.27
N LEU A 104 -9.83 -7.47 -8.24
CA LEU A 104 -10.99 -6.94 -7.50
C LEU A 104 -12.33 -7.18 -8.18
N THR A 105 -12.33 -7.55 -9.46
CA THR A 105 -13.52 -7.97 -10.22
C THR A 105 -13.95 -9.41 -9.94
N ARG A 106 -13.13 -10.19 -9.22
CA ARG A 106 -13.36 -11.62 -8.93
C ARG A 106 -13.52 -11.87 -7.44
N PRO A 107 -14.42 -12.76 -6.99
CA PRO A 107 -14.55 -13.11 -5.58
C PRO A 107 -13.25 -13.63 -4.97
N ALA A 108 -13.09 -13.41 -3.67
CA ALA A 108 -12.02 -14.06 -2.93
C ALA A 108 -12.19 -15.59 -2.93
N GLY A 109 -11.07 -16.28 -2.81
CA GLY A 109 -11.01 -17.73 -2.93
C GLY A 109 -11.03 -18.23 -4.38
N GLU A 110 -11.30 -17.39 -5.37
CA GLU A 110 -11.24 -17.79 -6.78
C GLU A 110 -9.81 -18.15 -7.21
N ARG A 111 -9.67 -19.21 -8.00
CA ARG A 111 -8.41 -19.58 -8.64
C ARG A 111 -8.17 -18.72 -9.87
N LEU A 112 -6.99 -18.14 -9.97
CA LEU A 112 -6.57 -17.39 -11.14
C LEU A 112 -6.18 -18.34 -12.28
N PRO A 113 -6.53 -18.01 -13.54
CA PRO A 113 -6.06 -18.76 -14.71
C PRO A 113 -4.53 -18.82 -14.75
N SER A 114 -3.97 -19.97 -15.12
CA SER A 114 -2.52 -20.20 -15.07
C SER A 114 -1.70 -19.26 -15.97
N GLN A 115 -2.30 -18.75 -17.05
CA GLN A 115 -1.63 -17.87 -18.01
C GLN A 115 -1.88 -16.38 -17.78
N ILE A 116 -2.76 -16.01 -16.83
CA ILE A 116 -3.26 -14.63 -16.70
C ILE A 116 -2.14 -13.58 -16.62
N PHE A 117 -1.07 -13.86 -15.86
CA PHE A 117 0.04 -12.92 -15.71
C PHE A 117 0.84 -12.76 -17.01
N ASN A 118 1.07 -13.85 -17.74
CA ASN A 118 1.82 -13.82 -18.98
C ASN A 118 1.03 -13.18 -20.12
N GLU A 119 -0.28 -13.40 -20.15
CA GLU A 119 -1.21 -12.79 -21.11
C GLU A 119 -1.28 -11.28 -20.85
N TYR A 120 -1.54 -10.88 -19.60
CA TYR A 120 -1.57 -9.47 -19.22
C TYR A 120 -0.27 -8.74 -19.58
N ILE A 121 0.89 -9.28 -19.21
CA ILE A 121 2.20 -8.66 -19.56
C ILE A 121 2.39 -8.56 -21.09
N LYS A 122 1.92 -9.56 -21.84
CA LYS A 122 1.99 -9.53 -23.31
C LYS A 122 1.06 -8.46 -23.88
N GLU A 123 -0.13 -8.29 -23.33
CA GLU A 123 -1.10 -7.27 -23.73
C GLU A 123 -0.58 -5.87 -23.44
N THR A 124 -0.05 -5.62 -22.23
CA THR A 124 0.51 -4.32 -21.83
C THR A 124 1.74 -3.93 -22.65
N TYR A 125 2.72 -4.84 -22.80
CA TYR A 125 4.03 -4.51 -23.36
C TYR A 125 4.29 -5.04 -24.77
N GLY A 126 3.30 -5.69 -25.40
CA GLY A 126 3.39 -6.29 -26.73
C GLY A 126 4.25 -7.56 -26.81
N LYS A 127 4.86 -8.01 -25.71
CA LYS A 127 5.71 -9.20 -25.66
C LYS A 127 5.65 -9.90 -24.31
N LYS A 128 5.79 -11.23 -24.33
CA LYS A 128 5.95 -12.02 -23.10
C LYS A 128 7.33 -11.74 -22.51
N THR A 129 7.36 -11.41 -21.21
CA THR A 129 8.60 -11.24 -20.45
C THR A 129 8.47 -11.96 -19.12
N GLU A 130 9.08 -13.14 -18.98
CA GLU A 130 8.93 -14.00 -17.80
C GLU A 130 9.31 -13.27 -16.49
N ASN A 131 10.33 -12.42 -16.54
CA ASN A 131 10.74 -11.61 -15.39
C ASN A 131 9.63 -10.68 -14.90
N LEU A 132 8.89 -10.04 -15.81
CA LEU A 132 7.80 -9.12 -15.44
C LEU A 132 6.62 -9.89 -14.88
N SER A 133 6.23 -11.01 -15.51
CA SER A 133 5.19 -11.88 -14.97
C SER A 133 5.53 -12.38 -13.57
N TRP A 134 6.79 -12.74 -13.33
CA TRP A 134 7.27 -13.15 -12.01
C TRP A 134 7.29 -11.99 -11.00
N TRP A 135 7.67 -10.78 -11.42
CA TRP A 135 7.61 -9.59 -10.56
C TRP A 135 6.18 -9.20 -10.20
N LEU A 136 5.24 -9.28 -11.14
CA LEU A 136 3.81 -9.05 -10.91
C LEU A 136 3.27 -10.04 -9.88
N GLN A 137 3.52 -11.34 -10.08
CA GLN A 137 3.13 -12.40 -9.12
C GLN A 137 3.72 -12.15 -7.74
N GLY A 138 5.03 -11.85 -7.68
CA GLY A 138 5.74 -11.57 -6.44
C GLY A 138 5.15 -10.37 -5.71
N ALA A 139 4.91 -9.26 -6.41
CA ALA A 139 4.31 -8.06 -5.83
C ALA A 139 2.90 -8.35 -5.29
N LEU A 140 2.01 -8.97 -6.08
CA LEU A 140 0.65 -9.27 -5.63
C LEU A 140 0.61 -10.18 -4.41
N ARG A 141 1.50 -11.19 -4.37
CA ARG A 141 1.64 -12.07 -3.22
C ARG A 141 2.16 -11.31 -2.00
N ASP A 142 3.24 -10.54 -2.17
CA ASP A 142 3.87 -9.82 -1.07
C ASP A 142 2.96 -8.71 -0.52
N LEU A 143 2.09 -8.12 -1.36
CA LEU A 143 1.04 -7.18 -0.96
C LEU A 143 -0.20 -7.87 -0.38
N GLY A 144 -0.27 -9.21 -0.39
CA GLY A 144 -1.35 -9.99 0.21
C GLY A 144 -2.59 -10.22 -0.67
N TYR A 145 -2.59 -9.82 -1.94
CA TYR A 145 -3.73 -10.02 -2.85
C TYR A 145 -3.95 -11.48 -3.25
N ILE A 146 -2.86 -12.24 -3.39
CA ILE A 146 -2.91 -13.63 -3.83
C ILE A 146 -2.05 -14.52 -2.96
N SER A 147 -2.39 -15.79 -2.91
CA SER A 147 -1.58 -16.85 -2.31
C SER A 147 -1.49 -18.04 -3.26
N LYS A 148 -0.51 -18.91 -3.02
CA LYS A 148 -0.36 -20.13 -3.80
C LYS A 148 -1.00 -21.28 -3.05
N ALA A 149 -2.07 -21.83 -3.61
CA ALA A 149 -2.74 -23.04 -3.13
C ALA A 149 -2.40 -24.18 -4.10
N ASP A 150 -1.60 -25.13 -3.64
CA ASP A 150 -1.01 -26.21 -4.44
C ASP A 150 -0.23 -25.67 -5.67
N LEU A 151 -0.77 -25.90 -6.87
CA LEU A 151 -0.19 -25.50 -8.15
C LEU A 151 -0.85 -24.24 -8.73
N HIS A 152 -1.78 -23.61 -8.03
CA HIS A 152 -2.59 -22.51 -8.54
C HIS A 152 -2.44 -21.26 -7.68
N TRP A 153 -2.56 -20.10 -8.33
CA TRP A 153 -2.73 -18.84 -7.63
C TRP A 153 -4.19 -18.68 -7.25
N GLN A 154 -4.45 -18.23 -6.03
CA GLN A 154 -5.79 -17.98 -5.51
C GLN A 154 -5.87 -16.55 -5.00
N ILE A 155 -7.02 -15.90 -5.19
CA ILE A 155 -7.28 -14.57 -4.65
C ILE A 155 -7.56 -14.68 -3.15
N ASN A 156 -6.86 -13.88 -2.35
CA ASN A 156 -7.06 -13.86 -0.91
C ASN A 156 -8.31 -13.07 -0.53
N GLU A 157 -8.95 -13.48 0.56
CA GLU A 157 -9.88 -12.62 1.29
C GLU A 157 -9.05 -11.57 2.03
N LEU A 158 -9.23 -10.29 1.67
CA LEU A 158 -8.58 -9.19 2.35
C LEU A 158 -9.46 -8.73 3.50
N ARG A 159 -8.91 -8.71 4.72
CA ARG A 159 -9.57 -8.08 5.86
C ARG A 159 -9.87 -6.62 5.49
N ILE A 160 -11.03 -6.12 5.94
CA ILE A 160 -11.38 -4.71 5.78
C ILE A 160 -10.33 -3.86 6.53
N PRO A 161 -9.57 -3.00 5.83
CA PRO A 161 -8.39 -2.35 6.38
C PRO A 161 -8.77 -1.03 7.06
N GLU A 162 -9.50 -1.11 8.17
CA GLU A 162 -10.12 0.06 8.82
C GLU A 162 -9.10 1.15 9.20
N THR A 163 -8.01 0.74 9.84
CA THR A 163 -6.92 1.64 10.25
C THR A 163 -6.23 2.28 9.04
N ALA A 164 -5.83 1.48 8.04
CA ALA A 164 -5.19 2.01 6.85
C ALA A 164 -6.14 2.94 6.07
N PHE A 165 -7.43 2.60 6.00
CA PHE A 165 -8.44 3.42 5.35
C PHE A 165 -8.50 4.82 5.98
N LEU A 166 -8.64 4.91 7.31
CA LEU A 166 -8.75 6.20 8.00
C LEU A 166 -7.46 7.01 7.94
N VAL A 167 -6.31 6.36 8.11
CA VAL A 167 -4.99 7.01 8.02
C VAL A 167 -4.75 7.56 6.61
N LEU A 168 -5.11 6.81 5.57
CA LEU A 168 -4.99 7.27 4.18
C LEU A 168 -6.04 8.33 3.81
N LEU A 169 -7.26 8.23 4.31
CA LEU A 169 -8.29 9.26 4.11
C LEU A 169 -7.78 10.62 4.60
N HIS A 170 -7.20 10.67 5.81
CA HIS A 170 -6.59 11.89 6.33
C HIS A 170 -5.40 12.33 5.46
N ARG A 171 -4.49 11.42 5.13
CA ARG A 171 -3.32 11.79 4.29
C ARG A 171 -3.72 12.37 2.92
N ILE A 172 -4.76 11.84 2.30
CA ILE A 172 -5.15 12.20 0.93
C ILE A 172 -6.03 13.45 0.91
N PHE A 173 -7.05 13.52 1.77
CA PHE A 173 -8.11 14.53 1.70
C PHE A 173 -8.12 15.51 2.86
N ALA A 174 -7.57 15.14 4.01
CA ALA A 174 -7.61 15.94 5.23
C ALA A 174 -6.28 15.94 6.01
N PRO A 175 -5.16 16.44 5.45
CA PRO A 175 -3.93 16.62 6.21
C PRO A 175 -4.15 17.53 7.44
N TYR A 176 -5.10 18.45 7.31
CA TYR A 176 -5.63 19.31 8.38
C TYR A 176 -7.15 19.10 8.49
N PRO A 177 -7.75 19.44 9.66
CA PRO A 177 -9.20 19.39 9.85
C PRO A 177 -9.96 20.11 8.73
N THR A 178 -10.87 19.40 8.08
CA THR A 178 -11.62 19.90 6.92
C THR A 178 -12.91 19.11 6.71
N ARG A 179 -13.77 19.60 5.81
CA ARG A 179 -15.00 18.96 5.37
C ARG A 179 -14.81 18.41 3.97
N ILE A 180 -15.19 17.15 3.75
CA ILE A 180 -15.02 16.41 2.51
C ILE A 180 -16.37 15.86 2.08
N ASP A 181 -16.73 16.07 0.81
CA ASP A 181 -17.90 15.43 0.20
C ASP A 181 -17.62 13.94 -0.02
N ILE A 182 -18.55 13.06 0.37
CA ILE A 182 -18.37 11.61 0.23
C ILE A 182 -18.10 11.19 -1.21
N ASN A 183 -18.66 11.88 -2.20
CA ASN A 183 -18.42 11.56 -3.60
C ASN A 183 -16.95 11.74 -3.97
N THR A 184 -16.26 12.72 -3.38
CA THR A 184 -14.80 12.90 -3.57
C THR A 184 -14.02 11.68 -3.06
N ILE A 185 -14.45 11.07 -1.95
CA ILE A 185 -13.83 9.87 -1.40
C ILE A 185 -14.15 8.64 -2.27
N LEU A 186 -15.39 8.54 -2.77
CA LEU A 186 -15.86 7.40 -3.56
C LEU A 186 -15.30 7.37 -4.98
N GLU A 187 -15.04 8.54 -5.57
CA GLU A 187 -14.45 8.68 -6.92
C GLU A 187 -12.96 8.32 -6.95
N ASP A 188 -12.24 8.49 -5.85
CA ASP A 188 -10.83 8.11 -5.75
C ASP A 188 -10.65 6.58 -5.65
N ASN A 189 -9.57 6.04 -6.22
CA ASN A 189 -9.32 4.60 -6.21
C ASN A 189 -8.54 4.11 -4.97
N PHE A 190 -8.17 4.97 -4.01
CA PHE A 190 -7.34 4.58 -2.86
C PHE A 190 -7.96 3.42 -2.06
N TRP A 191 -9.28 3.42 -1.89
CA TRP A 191 -9.97 2.37 -1.16
C TRP A 191 -10.00 1.04 -1.93
N LYS A 192 -10.09 1.08 -3.27
CA LYS A 192 -9.92 -0.11 -4.11
C LYS A 192 -8.50 -0.65 -3.99
N ILE A 193 -7.51 0.24 -4.04
CA ILE A 193 -6.09 -0.08 -3.84
C ILE A 193 -5.82 -0.71 -2.46
N LEU A 194 -6.66 -0.42 -1.46
CA LEU A 194 -6.63 -1.09 -0.16
C LEU A 194 -7.28 -2.49 -0.17
N GLY A 195 -8.04 -2.83 -1.20
CA GLY A 195 -8.73 -4.10 -1.36
C GLY A 195 -10.24 -4.03 -1.09
N ILE A 196 -10.79 -2.84 -0.85
CA ILE A 196 -12.23 -2.67 -0.63
C ILE A 196 -12.95 -2.76 -1.98
N ARG A 197 -13.99 -3.59 -2.05
CA ARG A 197 -14.64 -3.97 -3.32
C ARG A 197 -15.91 -3.19 -3.64
N ASN A 198 -16.54 -2.56 -2.65
CA ASN A 198 -17.80 -1.86 -2.83
C ASN A 198 -17.84 -0.57 -2.01
N SER A 199 -18.61 0.40 -2.50
CA SER A 199 -18.78 1.71 -1.85
C SER A 199 -19.52 1.63 -0.53
N SER A 200 -20.44 0.66 -0.35
CA SER A 200 -21.15 0.50 0.93
C SER A 200 -20.23 0.20 2.10
N THR A 201 -19.12 -0.52 1.87
CA THR A 201 -18.08 -0.73 2.89
C THR A 201 -17.45 0.60 3.32
N ILE A 202 -17.27 1.55 2.39
CA ILE A 202 -16.74 2.88 2.70
C ILE A 202 -17.71 3.64 3.61
N THR A 203 -19.00 3.65 3.27
CA THR A 203 -20.04 4.27 4.09
C THR A 203 -20.08 3.68 5.51
N ASN A 204 -19.98 2.35 5.61
CA ASN A 204 -19.94 1.66 6.90
C ASN A 204 -18.68 2.00 7.72
N LEU A 205 -17.52 2.12 7.07
CA LEU A 205 -16.27 2.53 7.72
C LEU A 205 -16.36 3.96 8.26
N LEU A 206 -16.92 4.89 7.47
CA LEU A 206 -17.14 6.28 7.89
C LEU A 206 -18.12 6.35 9.07
N TYR A 207 -19.24 5.62 9.00
CA TYR A 207 -20.20 5.55 10.09
C TYR A 207 -19.57 4.97 11.37
N LYS A 208 -18.78 3.90 11.26
CA LYS A 208 -18.04 3.34 12.41
C LYS A 208 -17.07 4.36 13.01
N ALA A 209 -16.31 5.06 12.17
CA ALA A 209 -15.37 6.09 12.62
C ALA A 209 -16.09 7.27 13.31
N HIS A 210 -17.29 7.62 12.83
CA HIS A 210 -18.17 8.59 13.49
C HIS A 210 -18.57 8.15 14.90
N LEU A 211 -19.00 6.90 15.07
CA LEU A 211 -19.36 6.36 16.39
C LEU A 211 -18.17 6.31 17.36
N LEU A 212 -16.94 6.21 16.83
CA LEU A 212 -15.71 6.22 17.60
C LEU A 212 -15.15 7.64 17.84
N ASN A 213 -15.87 8.70 17.43
CA ASN A 213 -15.45 10.10 17.53
C ASN A 213 -14.09 10.37 16.84
N LEU A 214 -13.79 9.64 15.77
CA LEU A 214 -12.57 9.86 14.98
C LEU A 214 -12.78 10.91 13.87
N LEU A 215 -14.04 11.10 13.47
CA LEU A 215 -14.53 12.07 12.50
C LEU A 215 -16.04 12.29 12.72
N GLU A 216 -16.65 13.23 12.03
CA GLU A 216 -18.11 13.33 11.91
C GLU A 216 -18.55 12.90 10.51
N TYR A 217 -19.63 12.12 10.43
CA TYR A 217 -20.23 11.73 9.15
C TYR A 217 -21.73 11.95 9.17
N LYS A 218 -22.20 12.95 8.41
CA LYS A 218 -23.60 13.34 8.33
C LYS A 218 -23.93 13.97 6.98
N GLU A 219 -25.11 13.67 6.44
CA GLU A 219 -25.62 14.28 5.20
C GLU A 219 -24.58 14.22 4.06
N ASP A 220 -23.94 13.06 3.89
CA ASP A 220 -22.92 12.82 2.87
C ASP A 220 -21.65 13.70 2.98
N ILE A 221 -21.45 14.36 4.12
CA ILE A 221 -20.25 15.10 4.47
C ILE A 221 -19.46 14.38 5.55
N VAL A 222 -18.15 14.23 5.31
CA VAL A 222 -17.17 13.76 6.29
C VAL A 222 -16.41 14.97 6.81
N GLU A 223 -16.46 15.22 8.11
CA GLU A 223 -15.72 16.30 8.76
C GLU A 223 -14.64 15.72 9.68
N THR A 224 -13.38 16.03 9.37
CA THR A 224 -12.24 15.60 10.17
C THR A 224 -11.91 16.64 11.22
N GLN A 225 -11.62 16.17 12.44
CA GLN A 225 -11.35 17.05 13.58
C GLN A 225 -9.86 17.08 13.95
N TYR A 226 -9.08 16.12 13.45
CA TYR A 226 -7.69 15.92 13.80
C TYR A 226 -6.79 16.12 12.58
N PRO A 227 -5.62 16.76 12.74
CA PRO A 227 -4.56 16.67 11.73
C PRO A 227 -4.01 15.24 11.66
N LEU A 228 -3.29 14.93 10.58
CA LEU A 228 -2.77 13.59 10.29
C LEU A 228 -1.92 13.00 11.43
N GLU A 229 -1.12 13.83 12.10
CA GLU A 229 -0.23 13.38 13.18
C GLU A 229 -1.02 13.00 14.43
N SER A 230 -2.10 13.74 14.71
CA SER A 230 -2.94 13.50 15.89
C SER A 230 -3.87 12.31 15.70
N ILE A 231 -4.35 12.07 14.47
CA ILE A 231 -5.27 10.96 14.21
C ILE A 231 -4.60 9.59 14.44
N PHE A 232 -3.28 9.49 14.29
CA PHE A 232 -2.57 8.22 14.53
C PHE A 232 -2.79 7.71 15.96
N LEU A 233 -2.62 8.59 16.95
CA LEU A 233 -2.81 8.25 18.36
C LEU A 233 -4.29 7.99 18.68
N SER A 234 -5.20 8.81 18.14
CA SER A 234 -6.64 8.63 18.33
C SER A 234 -7.13 7.29 17.79
N ILE A 235 -6.73 6.90 16.59
CA ILE A 235 -7.07 5.59 16.01
C ILE A 235 -6.48 4.46 16.86
N LYS A 236 -5.21 4.55 17.24
CA LYS A 236 -4.54 3.51 18.04
C LYS A 236 -5.27 3.26 19.36
N ASN A 237 -5.74 4.31 20.02
CA ASN A 237 -6.44 4.18 21.30
C ASN A 237 -7.86 3.61 21.15
N ASN A 238 -8.58 3.98 20.08
CA ASN A 238 -9.98 3.58 19.91
C ASN A 238 -10.17 2.20 19.28
N PHE A 239 -9.29 1.76 18.37
CA PHE A 239 -9.40 0.43 17.76
C PHE A 239 -8.77 -0.70 18.59
N ASN A 240 -7.85 -0.39 19.52
CA ASN A 240 -7.30 -1.37 20.47
C ASN A 240 -8.12 -1.51 21.76
N ALA A 241 -9.18 -0.70 21.93
CA ALA A 241 -10.07 -0.74 23.10
C ALA A 241 -11.26 -1.72 22.93
N ILE A 242 -11.30 -2.47 21.83
CA ILE A 242 -12.32 -3.47 21.48
C ILE A 242 -11.61 -4.82 21.28
#